data_AF-A0A377JL18-F1
#
_entry.id   AF-A0A377JL18-F1
#
_cell.length_a   1.000
_cell.length_b   1.000
_cell.length_c   1.000
_cell.angle_alpha   90.00
_cell.angle_beta   90.00
_cell.angle_gamma   90.00
#
_symmetry.space_group_name_H-M   'P 1'
#
loop_
_entity.id
_entity.type
_entity.pdbx_description
1 polymer ?
#
loop_
_entity_poly.entity_id
_entity_poly.type
_entity_poly.pdbx_seq_one_letter_code
_entity_poly.pdbx_strand_id
1 'polypeptide(L)'
;MSNLTILNSSIRQLDNLYSLTDLHRASGGEQKHKPVLFLSNQQTKELISEIEIESKVGIPTSAVKTVRGGKNPSTYACEELVIAYN
;
A
#
# COMPACT_ATOMS: atom_id res chain seq x y z
N MET A 1 -16.82 6.98 4.91
CA MET A 1 -15.94 6.26 3.97
C MET A 1 -15.13 7.30 3.21
N SER A 2 -13.90 7.57 3.64
CA SER A 2 -12.97 8.49 3.00
C SER A 2 -12.40 7.81 1.74
N ASN A 3 -12.72 8.35 0.57
CA ASN A 3 -12.07 7.94 -0.68
C ASN A 3 -10.74 8.69 -0.81
N LEU A 4 -9.62 7.99 -0.67
CA LEU A 4 -8.31 8.55 -1.06
C LEU A 4 -8.26 8.67 -2.59
N THR A 5 -8.20 9.92 -3.07
CA THR A 5 -8.03 10.25 -4.48
C THR A 5 -6.73 11.04 -4.63
N ILE A 6 -5.78 10.54 -5.41
CA ILE A 6 -4.58 11.28 -5.79
C ILE A 6 -4.80 11.83 -7.19
N LEU A 7 -4.78 13.17 -7.32
CA LEU A 7 -4.71 13.87 -8.61
C LEU A 7 -5.71 13.34 -9.67
N ASN A 8 -6.95 13.05 -9.26
CA ASN A 8 -8.05 12.55 -10.13
C ASN A 8 -8.00 11.05 -10.49
N SER A 9 -7.10 10.27 -9.89
CA SER A 9 -7.01 8.82 -10.09
C SER A 9 -7.64 8.04 -8.94
N SER A 10 -8.57 7.14 -9.27
CA SER A 10 -9.19 6.23 -8.30
C SER A 10 -8.21 5.13 -7.91
N ILE A 11 -7.82 5.08 -6.63
CA ILE A 11 -6.99 4.01 -6.08
C ILE A 11 -7.92 2.91 -5.57
N ARG A 12 -7.76 1.67 -6.06
CA ARG A 12 -8.58 0.56 -5.57
C ARG A 12 -8.26 0.25 -4.12
N GLN A 13 -9.30 0.02 -3.33
CA GLN A 13 -9.20 -0.40 -1.95
C GLN A 13 -9.72 -1.84 -1.78
N LEU A 14 -9.06 -2.61 -0.92
CA LEU A 14 -9.40 -3.98 -0.55
C LEU A 14 -9.20 -4.12 0.96
N ASP A 15 -10.25 -4.42 1.72
CA ASP A 15 -10.15 -4.62 3.18
C ASP A 15 -9.46 -3.45 3.93
N ASN A 16 -9.75 -2.20 3.54
CA ASN A 16 -9.07 -0.99 4.07
C ASN A 16 -7.59 -0.82 3.69
N LEU A 17 -7.12 -1.57 2.69
CA LEU A 17 -5.79 -1.42 2.10
C LEU A 17 -5.91 -0.84 0.70
N TYR A 18 -5.02 0.07 0.33
CA TYR A 18 -5.01 0.75 -0.97
C TYR A 18 -3.97 0.14 -1.91
N SER A 19 -4.33 0.04 -3.19
CA SER A 19 -3.46 -0.50 -4.23
C SER A 19 -2.25 0.40 -4.48
N LEU A 20 -1.05 -0.08 -4.10
CA LEU A 20 0.21 0.58 -4.43
C LEU A 20 0.48 0.59 -5.94
N THR A 21 -0.08 -0.37 -6.70
CA THR A 21 0.06 -0.37 -8.16
C THR A 21 -0.74 0.76 -8.79
N ASP A 22 -1.96 1.02 -8.33
CA ASP A 22 -2.74 2.15 -8.81
C ASP A 22 -2.15 3.47 -8.35
N LEU A 23 -1.70 3.54 -7.10
CA LEU A 23 -0.94 4.65 -6.54
C LEU A 23 0.27 4.99 -7.40
N HIS A 24 1.09 3.99 -7.71
CA HIS A 24 2.26 4.15 -8.56
C HIS A 24 1.92 4.75 -9.92
N ARG A 25 0.84 4.30 -10.55
CA ARG A 25 0.37 4.81 -11.84
C ARG A 25 -0.18 6.23 -11.72
N ALA A 26 -0.93 6.51 -10.66
CA ALA A 26 -1.46 7.84 -10.35
C ALA A 26 -0.34 8.86 -10.10
N SER A 27 0.76 8.44 -9.47
CA SER A 27 1.95 9.26 -9.19
C SER A 27 2.89 9.40 -10.39
N GLY A 28 2.51 8.94 -11.59
CA GLY A 28 3.30 9.12 -12.82
C GLY A 28 4.17 7.93 -13.24
N GLY A 29 4.15 6.81 -12.50
CA GLY A 29 4.76 5.55 -12.93
C GLY A 29 6.28 5.53 -13.03
N GLU A 30 6.98 6.41 -12.30
CA GLU A 30 8.43 6.49 -12.35
C GLU A 30 9.13 5.23 -11.80
N GLN A 31 10.12 4.70 -12.51
CA GLN A 31 10.76 3.43 -12.13
C GLN A 31 11.35 3.42 -10.71
N LYS A 32 11.82 4.56 -10.21
CA LYS A 32 12.37 4.71 -8.85
C LYS A 32 11.31 4.45 -7.76
N HIS A 33 10.03 4.68 -8.07
CA HIS A 33 8.94 4.51 -7.12
C HIS A 33 8.29 3.13 -7.25
N LYS A 34 8.81 2.18 -8.03
CA LYS A 34 8.16 0.86 -8.18
C LYS A 34 7.80 0.27 -6.80
N PRO A 35 6.57 -0.25 -6.59
CA PRO A 35 6.15 -0.78 -5.29
C PRO A 35 7.12 -1.81 -4.70
N VAL A 36 7.79 -2.59 -5.55
CA VAL A 36 8.82 -3.55 -5.13
C VAL A 36 10.03 -2.87 -4.48
N LEU A 37 10.46 -1.73 -5.00
CA LEU A 37 11.57 -0.96 -4.44
C LEU A 37 11.17 -0.31 -3.11
N PHE A 38 9.96 0.25 -3.06
CA PHE A 38 9.39 0.80 -1.83
C PHE A 38 9.33 -0.26 -0.72
N LEU A 39 8.76 -1.43 -0.99
CA LEU A 39 8.71 -2.54 -0.02
C LEU A 39 10.08 -3.13 0.32
N SER A 40 11.07 -2.93 -0.54
CA SER A 40 12.44 -3.36 -0.27
C SER A 40 13.22 -2.39 0.62
N ASN A 41 12.74 -1.15 0.76
CA ASN A 41 13.36 -0.14 1.59
C ASN A 41 13.33 -0.56 3.07
N GLN A 42 14.46 -0.37 3.75
CA GLN A 42 14.64 -0.73 5.15
C GLN A 42 13.64 0.00 6.06
N GLN A 43 13.44 1.30 5.83
CA GLN A 43 12.47 2.10 6.59
C GLN A 43 11.04 1.57 6.44
N THR A 44 10.66 1.19 5.22
CA THR A 44 9.34 0.64 4.93
C THR A 44 9.14 -0.72 5.61
N LYS A 45 10.17 -1.57 5.63
CA LYS A 45 10.11 -2.86 6.35
C LYS A 45 9.97 -2.70 7.85
N GLU A 46 10.68 -1.73 8.43
CA GLU A 46 10.56 -1.39 9.85
C GLU A 46 9.15 -0.91 10.19
N LEU A 47 8.60 -0.01 9.37
CA LEU A 47 7.23 0.47 9.54
C LEU A 47 6.19 -0.66 9.40
N ILE A 48 6.35 -1.54 8.40
CA ILE A 48 5.49 -2.73 8.23
C ILE A 48 5.54 -3.61 9.50
N SER A 49 6.74 -3.87 10.01
CA SER A 49 6.91 -4.68 11.21
C SER A 49 6.25 -4.04 12.43
N GLU A 50 6.38 -2.73 12.61
CA GLU A 50 5.78 -2.00 13.72
C GLU A 50 4.25 -2.06 13.66
N ILE A 51 3.66 -1.79 12.49
CA ILE A 51 2.22 -1.89 12.25
C ILE A 51 1.71 -3.33 12.49
N GLU A 52 2.44 -4.34 12.04
CA GLU A 52 2.08 -5.75 12.26
C GLU A 52 2.18 -6.16 13.75
N ILE A 53 3.12 -5.58 14.50
CA ILE A 53 3.24 -5.78 15.94
C ILE A 53 2.06 -5.13 16.68
N GLU A 54 1.71 -3.89 16.35
CA GLU A 54 0.56 -3.19 16.94
C GLU A 54 -0.77 -3.87 16.62
N SER A 55 -0.89 -4.43 15.41
CA SER A 55 -2.10 -5.13 14.95
C SER A 55 -2.41 -6.42 15.73
N LYS A 56 -1.44 -6.98 16.49
CA LYS A 56 -1.70 -8.11 17.39
C LYS A 56 -2.64 -7.77 18.55
N VAL A 57 -2.93 -6.50 18.82
CA VAL A 57 -3.75 -6.04 19.96
C VAL A 57 -5.27 -6.10 19.68
N GLY A 58 -5.72 -6.75 18.59
CA GLY A 58 -7.11 -7.20 18.45
C GLY A 58 -7.82 -6.86 17.15
N ILE A 59 -7.12 -6.29 16.16
CA ILE A 59 -7.67 -6.04 14.82
C ILE A 59 -6.66 -6.59 13.81
N PRO A 60 -6.99 -7.61 13.00
CA PRO A 60 -6.06 -8.17 12.02
C PRO A 60 -5.86 -7.19 10.86
N THR A 61 -5.07 -6.14 11.08
CA THR A 61 -4.69 -5.17 10.06
C THR A 61 -3.38 -5.63 9.44
N SER A 62 -3.45 -6.36 8.32
CA SER A 62 -2.24 -6.66 7.56
C SER A 62 -1.70 -5.34 6.98
N ALA A 63 -0.50 -4.92 7.39
CA ALA A 63 0.12 -3.69 6.89
C ALA A 63 0.25 -3.71 5.36
N VAL A 64 0.59 -4.88 4.80
CA VAL A 64 0.69 -5.11 3.36
C VAL A 64 0.04 -6.44 2.98
N LYS A 65 -0.74 -6.45 1.90
CA LYS A 65 -1.36 -7.63 1.30
C LYS A 65 -1.01 -7.70 -0.18
N THR A 66 -0.29 -8.75 -0.58
CA THR A 66 0.05 -8.96 -1.99
C THR A 66 -0.95 -9.91 -2.64
N VAL A 67 -1.70 -9.43 -3.63
CA VAL A 67 -2.60 -10.25 -4.45
C VAL A 67 -1.91 -10.55 -5.77
N ARG A 68 -1.59 -11.83 -6.00
CA ARG A 68 -0.97 -12.33 -7.24
C ARG A 68 -2.02 -13.06 -8.08
N GLY A 69 -2.23 -12.62 -9.32
CA GLY A 69 -3.23 -13.18 -10.23
C GLY A 69 -4.67 -12.72 -9.95
N GLY A 70 -5.62 -13.19 -10.77
CA GLY A 70 -7.03 -12.82 -10.68
C GLY A 70 -7.37 -11.48 -11.35
N LYS A 71 -8.53 -10.92 -11.00
CA LYS A 71 -9.08 -9.71 -11.67
C LYS A 71 -8.30 -8.43 -11.32
N ASN A 72 -7.75 -8.34 -10.11
CA ASN A 72 -7.10 -7.14 -9.57
C ASN A 72 -5.75 -7.44 -8.88
N PRO A 73 -4.72 -7.90 -9.61
CA PRO A 73 -3.40 -8.12 -9.04
C PRO A 73 -2.78 -6.78 -8.63
N SER A 74 -2.34 -6.70 -7.37
CA SER A 74 -1.67 -5.53 -6.81
C SER A 74 -1.06 -5.89 -5.46
N THR A 75 -0.06 -5.12 -5.05
CA THR A 75 0.26 -4.97 -3.63
C THR A 75 -0.69 -3.93 -3.04
N TYR A 76 -1.38 -4.28 -1.97
CA TYR A 76 -2.24 -3.38 -1.20
C TYR A 76 -1.54 -3.05 0.11
N ALA A 77 -1.61 -1.79 0.56
CA ALA A 77 -0.98 -1.33 1.79
C ALA A 77 -1.94 -0.44 2.59
N CYS A 78 -1.76 -0.37 3.90
CA CYS A 78 -2.54 0.53 4.75
C CYS A 78 -2.30 2.01 4.40
N GLU A 79 -3.18 2.89 4.89
CA GLU A 79 -3.11 4.33 4.65
C GLU A 79 -1.75 4.93 5.02
N GLU A 80 -1.15 4.52 6.14
CA GLU A 80 0.14 5.06 6.58
C GLU A 80 1.27 4.75 5.59
N LEU A 81 1.32 3.53 5.07
CA LEU A 81 2.30 3.14 4.05
C LEU A 81 2.06 3.86 2.71
N VAL A 82 0.80 4.16 2.41
CA VAL A 82 0.42 4.90 1.20
C VAL A 82 0.81 6.38 1.31
N ILE A 83 0.70 6.97 2.51
CA ILE A 83 1.18 8.33 2.79
C ILE A 83 2.71 8.38 2.77
N ALA A 84 3.38 7.34 3.27
CA ALA A 84 4.84 7.24 3.25
C ALA A 84 5.42 7.02 1.85
N TYR A 85 4.57 6.66 0.87
CA TYR A 85 4.97 6.47 -0.52
C TYR A 85 5.08 7.82 -1.22
N ASN A 86 6.31 8.34 -1.28
CA ASN A 86 6.69 9.61 -1.92
C ASN A 86 7.65 9.40 -3.08
#